data_AF-A0A314UM20-F1
#
_entry.id   AF-A0A314UM20-F1
#
_cell.length_a   1.000
_cell.length_b   1.000
_cell.length_c   1.000
_cell.angle_alpha   90.00
_cell.angle_beta   90.00
_cell.angle_gamma   90.00
#
_symmetry.space_group_name_H-M   'P 1'
#
loop_
_entity.id
_entity.type
_entity.pdbx_description
1 polymer ?
#
loop_
_entity_poly.entity_id
_entity_poly.type
_entity_poly.pdbx_seq_one_letter_code
_entity_poly.pdbx_strand_id
1 'polypeptide(L)'
;MGLCISSSAHKIQDGHEAPMSFERSEDSNGIQMHGSLYSLEGSKGVNQDSAILHQGYGLEAEAFCGVFDGHGRFGHQVSQLVRSNLPSLLQGQMKALDQQATAVAEDDDSKITLTE
;
A
#
# COMPACT_ATOMS: atom_id res chain seq x y z
N MET A 1 -3.45 7.26 20.83
CA MET A 1 -3.99 7.58 19.51
C MET A 1 -3.16 8.73 18.99
N GLY A 2 -2.20 8.42 18.13
CA GLY A 2 -1.48 9.42 17.36
C GLY A 2 -2.43 10.02 16.32
N LEU A 3 -1.94 11.01 15.57
CA LEU A 3 -2.64 11.53 14.40
C LEU A 3 -1.85 11.09 13.18
N CYS A 4 -2.49 10.34 12.29
CA CYS A 4 -1.95 10.02 10.97
C CYS A 4 -2.59 10.97 9.96
N ILE A 5 -1.76 11.76 9.26
CA ILE A 5 -2.21 12.73 8.27
C ILE A 5 -1.46 12.47 6.96
N SER A 6 -2.19 12.48 5.85
CA SER A 6 -1.64 12.44 4.49
C SER A 6 -2.02 13.73 3.77
N SER A 7 -1.04 14.47 3.26
CA SER A 7 -1.24 15.80 2.64
C SER A 7 -0.51 15.90 1.29
N SER A 8 -1.14 16.50 0.29
CA SER A 8 -0.49 16.86 -0.98
C SER A 8 0.41 18.08 -0.76
N ALA A 9 1.68 17.98 -1.12
CA ALA A 9 2.72 18.89 -0.66
C ALA A 9 2.50 20.37 -1.04
N HIS A 10 2.28 21.23 -0.02
CA HIS A 10 2.94 22.54 0.04
C HIS A 10 3.17 22.95 1.51
N LYS A 11 4.43 22.77 1.98
CA LYS A 11 5.10 23.43 3.12
C LYS A 11 4.51 23.20 4.52
N ILE A 12 5.28 22.62 5.45
CA ILE A 12 5.30 22.94 6.90
C ILE A 12 6.69 22.60 7.47
N GLN A 13 7.15 23.46 8.40
CA GLN A 13 8.47 23.52 9.03
C GLN A 13 8.64 22.57 10.23
N ASP A 14 9.91 22.26 10.50
CA ASP A 14 10.60 21.98 11.77
C ASP A 14 9.80 21.47 12.98
N GLY A 15 10.13 20.25 13.42
CA GLY A 15 9.76 19.74 14.73
C GLY A 15 10.15 18.27 14.92
N HIS A 16 10.96 18.02 15.94
CA HIS A 16 11.57 16.74 16.31
C HIS A 16 10.65 15.49 16.31
N GLU A 17 11.18 14.42 15.70
CA GLU A 17 10.99 12.97 15.92
C GLU A 17 9.67 12.29 15.50
N ALA A 18 9.55 12.03 14.20
CA ALA A 18 9.13 10.77 13.57
C ALA A 18 9.55 10.83 12.08
N PRO A 19 9.86 9.72 11.39
CA PRO A 19 10.29 9.79 9.99
C PRO A 19 9.11 10.24 9.12
N MET A 20 9.12 11.53 8.75
CA MET A 20 8.33 12.05 7.64
C MET A 20 8.89 11.39 6.38
N SER A 21 8.28 10.30 5.92
CA SER A 21 8.69 9.63 4.68
C SER A 21 8.03 10.35 3.51
N PHE A 22 8.79 11.24 2.88
CA PHE A 22 8.45 11.81 1.58
C PHE A 22 8.98 10.85 0.50
N GLU A 23 8.10 10.02 -0.05
CA GLU A 23 8.47 9.19 -1.21
C GLU A 23 8.10 9.93 -2.49
N ARG A 24 9.08 10.07 -3.38
CA ARG A 24 8.94 10.61 -4.72
C ARG A 24 9.29 9.51 -5.70
N SER A 25 8.34 9.09 -6.51
CA SER A 25 8.56 8.17 -7.63
C SER A 25 8.20 8.87 -8.93
N GLU A 26 9.02 8.67 -9.94
CA GLU A 26 8.76 9.11 -11.31
C GLU A 26 8.28 7.89 -12.08
N ASP A 27 7.11 7.98 -12.73
CA ASP A 27 6.64 6.91 -13.61
C ASP A 27 7.39 6.94 -14.96
N SER A 28 7.21 5.91 -15.78
CA SER A 28 7.84 5.82 -17.10
C SER A 28 7.38 6.87 -18.11
N ASN A 29 6.30 7.61 -17.81
CA ASN A 29 5.77 8.72 -18.62
C ASN A 29 6.24 10.10 -18.14
N GLY A 30 7.05 10.16 -17.08
CA GLY A 30 7.50 11.41 -16.46
C GLY A 30 6.42 12.11 -15.65
N ILE A 31 5.29 11.44 -15.35
CA ILE A 31 4.32 11.92 -14.38
C ILE A 31 4.88 11.64 -12.99
N GLN A 32 4.98 12.71 -12.22
CA GLN A 32 5.55 12.67 -10.89
C GLN A 32 4.45 12.26 -9.89
N MET A 33 4.56 11.06 -9.34
CA MET A 33 3.69 10.59 -8.27
C MET A 33 4.19 11.16 -6.95
N HIS A 34 3.40 12.10 -6.41
CA HIS A 34 3.67 12.73 -5.12
C HIS A 34 2.79 12.10 -4.04
N GLY A 35 3.42 11.57 -2.99
CA GLY A 35 2.71 11.19 -1.78
C GLY A 35 3.50 11.60 -0.54
N SER A 36 2.77 11.85 0.54
CA SER A 36 3.38 12.12 1.84
C SER A 36 2.71 11.29 2.92
N LEU A 37 3.52 10.90 3.89
CA LEU A 37 3.06 10.16 5.05
C LEU A 37 3.70 10.76 6.29
N TYR A 38 2.85 11.09 7.26
CA TYR A 38 3.26 11.65 8.52
C TYR A 38 2.51 11.00 9.66
N SER A 39 3.26 10.59 10.68
CA SER A 39 2.72 10.01 11.90
C SER A 39 3.41 10.68 13.08
N LEU A 40 2.63 11.15 14.04
CA LEU A 40 3.14 11.81 15.23
C LEU A 40 2.74 11.04 16.49
N GLU A 41 3.73 10.79 17.37
CA GLU A 41 3.45 10.27 18.70
C GLU A 41 2.74 11.33 19.56
N GLY A 42 1.55 10.99 20.07
CA GLY A 42 0.80 11.85 20.97
C GLY A 42 1.25 11.70 22.43
N SER A 43 0.60 12.42 23.35
CA SER A 43 0.94 12.37 24.78
C SER A 43 0.51 11.09 25.53
N LYS A 44 -0.04 10.09 24.82
CA LYS A 44 -0.67 8.90 25.41
C LYS A 44 0.27 7.68 25.49
N GLY A 45 1.58 7.91 25.40
CA GLY A 45 2.60 6.86 25.31
C GLY A 45 2.86 6.44 23.86
N VAL A 46 3.60 5.33 23.71
CA VAL A 46 4.11 4.81 22.42
C VAL A 46 3.03 4.88 21.35
N ASN A 47 3.38 5.49 20.22
CA ASN A 47 2.50 5.48 19.07
C ASN A 47 2.27 4.04 18.57
N GLN A 48 1.03 3.57 18.69
CA GLN A 48 0.67 2.23 18.24
C GLN A 48 0.23 2.20 16.78
N ASP A 49 0.07 3.37 16.16
CA ASP A 49 -0.34 3.50 14.77
C ASP A 49 0.87 3.19 13.86
N SER A 50 0.61 2.60 12.70
CA SER A 50 1.59 2.39 11.63
C SER A 50 0.97 2.80 10.31
N ALA A 51 1.75 3.38 9.39
CA ALA A 51 1.22 3.73 8.08
C ALA A 51 2.25 3.44 6.97
N ILE A 52 1.76 3.16 5.77
CA ILE A 52 2.57 2.93 4.57
C ILE A 52 2.07 3.75 3.40
N LEU A 53 3.03 4.23 2.63
CA LEU A 53 2.88 4.68 1.26
C LEU A 53 3.87 3.83 0.45
N HIS A 54 3.39 3.14 -0.58
CA HIS A 54 4.19 2.29 -1.44
C HIS A 54 3.84 2.63 -2.89
N GLN A 55 4.73 3.38 -3.53
CA GLN A 55 4.57 3.81 -4.92
C GLN A 55 5.01 2.70 -5.88
N GLY A 56 4.43 2.65 -7.08
CA GLY A 56 4.73 1.60 -8.05
C GLY A 56 4.17 0.23 -7.67
N TYR A 57 3.06 0.20 -6.94
CA TYR A 57 2.35 -0.99 -6.55
C TYR A 57 1.55 -1.59 -7.72
N GLY A 58 1.53 -2.92 -7.83
CA GLY A 58 0.76 -3.63 -8.86
C GLY A 58 1.40 -3.57 -10.26
N LEU A 59 0.57 -3.78 -11.29
CA LEU A 59 1.00 -3.79 -12.70
C LEU A 59 1.00 -2.39 -13.33
N GLU A 60 0.08 -1.52 -12.90
CA GLU A 60 -0.13 -0.18 -13.47
C GLU A 60 0.64 0.92 -12.72
N ALA A 61 1.69 0.56 -11.98
CA ALA A 61 2.50 1.49 -11.17
C ALA A 61 1.69 2.39 -10.22
N GLU A 62 0.59 1.86 -9.67
CA GLU A 62 -0.30 2.59 -8.76
C GLU A 62 0.36 2.83 -7.39
N ALA A 63 -0.32 3.56 -6.50
CA ALA A 63 0.13 3.68 -5.12
C ALA A 63 -0.73 2.81 -4.20
N PHE A 64 -0.07 2.04 -3.33
CA PHE A 64 -0.72 1.41 -2.18
C PHE A 64 -0.48 2.27 -0.94
N CYS A 65 -1.55 2.67 -0.26
CA CYS A 65 -1.47 3.38 1.01
C CYS A 65 -2.36 2.74 2.07
N GLY A 66 -1.94 2.81 3.32
CA GLY A 66 -2.69 2.25 4.44
C GLY A 66 -2.28 2.84 5.77
N VAL A 67 -3.25 3.01 6.66
CA VAL A 67 -3.06 3.40 8.06
C VAL A 67 -3.62 2.29 8.94
N PHE A 68 -2.84 1.83 9.90
CA PHE A 68 -3.12 0.70 10.78
C PHE A 68 -3.12 1.18 12.23
N ASP A 69 -4.32 1.29 12.82
CA ASP A 69 -4.52 1.64 14.23
C ASP A 69 -4.19 0.42 15.11
N GLY A 70 -3.06 0.48 15.80
CA GLY A 70 -2.64 -0.58 16.72
C GLY A 70 -3.31 -0.42 18.08
N HIS A 71 -3.80 -1.52 18.66
CA HIS A 71 -4.41 -1.49 19.99
C HIS A 71 -3.86 -2.56 20.94
N GLY A 72 -3.89 -2.26 22.24
CA GLY A 72 -3.51 -3.18 23.31
C GLY A 72 -1.99 -3.25 23.57
N ARG A 73 -1.58 -4.18 24.43
CA ARG A 73 -0.18 -4.27 24.91
C ARG A 73 0.86 -4.46 23.79
N PHE A 74 0.47 -5.08 22.68
CA PHE A 74 1.32 -5.33 21.52
C PHE A 74 0.83 -4.61 20.25
N GLY A 75 -0.05 -3.60 20.39
CA GLY A 75 -0.68 -2.91 19.27
C GLY A 75 0.30 -2.38 18.24
N HIS A 76 1.38 -1.74 18.71
CA HIS A 76 2.47 -1.24 17.86
C HIS A 76 3.18 -2.33 17.05
N GLN A 77 3.36 -3.53 17.62
CA GLN A 77 4.02 -4.64 16.91
C GLN A 77 3.11 -5.20 15.83
N VAL A 78 1.82 -5.36 16.15
CA VAL A 78 0.81 -5.87 15.21
C VAL A 78 0.60 -4.89 14.07
N SER A 79 0.45 -3.60 14.34
CA SER A 79 0.28 -2.58 13.29
C SER A 79 1.50 -2.51 12.36
N GLN A 80 2.72 -2.62 12.90
CA GLN A 80 3.94 -2.72 12.09
C GLN A 80 4.03 -4.00 11.26
N LEU A 81 3.58 -5.14 11.81
CA LEU A 81 3.54 -6.41 11.10
C LEU A 81 2.57 -6.35 9.92
N VAL A 82 1.36 -5.81 10.13
CA VAL A 82 0.37 -5.62 9.07
C VAL A 82 0.93 -4.69 7.99
N ARG A 83 1.48 -3.53 8.39
CA ARG A 83 2.13 -2.59 7.47
C ARG A 83 3.18 -3.26 6.57
N SER A 84 3.97 -4.18 7.12
CA SER A 84 5.09 -4.80 6.42
C SER A 84 4.66 -5.96 5.50
N ASN A 85 3.60 -6.69 5.82
CA ASN A 85 3.21 -7.92 5.12
C ASN A 85 1.97 -7.76 4.23
N LEU A 86 1.04 -6.88 4.59
CA LEU A 86 -0.21 -6.72 3.85
C LEU A 86 -0.01 -6.38 2.36
N PRO A 87 0.91 -5.47 1.97
CA PRO A 87 1.11 -5.15 0.56
C PRO A 87 1.53 -6.38 -0.26
N SER A 88 2.49 -7.18 0.21
CA SER A 88 2.96 -8.35 -0.55
C SER A 88 1.90 -9.45 -0.63
N LEU A 89 1.11 -9.65 0.44
CA LEU A 89 0.00 -10.59 0.45
C LEU A 89 -1.09 -10.19 -0.56
N LEU A 90 -1.49 -8.92 -0.56
CA LEU A 90 -2.48 -8.41 -1.52
C LEU A 90 -1.96 -8.52 -2.96
N GLN A 91 -0.70 -8.18 -3.21
CA GLN A 91 -0.11 -8.29 -4.55
C GLN A 91 -0.08 -9.76 -5.02
N GLY A 92 0.21 -10.70 -4.13
CA GLY A 92 0.15 -12.13 -4.43
C GLY A 92 -1.26 -12.60 -4.79
N GLN A 93 -2.28 -12.14 -4.05
CA GLN A 93 -3.68 -12.47 -4.33
C GLN A 93 -4.16 -11.86 -5.66
N MET A 94 -3.81 -10.60 -5.95
CA MET A 94 -4.14 -9.96 -7.22
C MET A 94 -3.57 -10.74 -8.41
N LYS A 95 -2.28 -11.12 -8.34
CA LYS A 95 -1.64 -11.96 -9.38
C LYS A 95 -2.33 -13.31 -9.55
N ALA A 96 -2.75 -13.95 -8.46
CA ALA A 96 -3.45 -15.23 -8.52
C ALA A 96 -4.85 -15.12 -9.16
N LEU A 97 -5.57 -14.02 -8.88
CA LEU A 97 -6.87 -13.74 -9.50
C LEU A 97 -6.73 -13.46 -11.00
N ASP A 98 -5.72 -12.70 -11.42
CA ASP A 98 -5.45 -12.42 -12.83
C ASP A 98 -5.16 -13.71 -13.62
N GLN A 99 -4.41 -14.64 -13.02
CA GLN A 99 -4.13 -15.96 -13.60
C GLN A 99 -5.37 -16.86 -13.72
N GLN A 100 -6.29 -16.79 -12.77
CA GLN A 100 -7.58 -17.50 -12.88
C GLN A 100 -8.47 -16.90 -13.97
N ALA A 101 -8.51 -15.57 -14.10
CA ALA A 101 -9.30 -14.91 -15.13
C ALA A 101 -8.80 -15.22 -16.55
N THR A 102 -7.49 -15.36 -16.75
CA THR A 102 -6.92 -15.74 -18.06
C THR A 102 -7.12 -17.21 -18.40
N ALA A 103 -7.06 -18.12 -17.42
CA ALA A 103 -7.27 -19.56 -17.65
C ALA A 103 -8.71 -19.91 -18.06
N VAL A 104 -9.70 -19.08 -17.72
CA VAL A 104 -11.11 -19.29 -18.10
C VAL A 104 -11.40 -18.83 -19.54
N ALA A 105 -10.56 -17.94 -20.10
CA ALA A 105 -10.75 -17.44 -21.46
C ALA A 105 -10.25 -18.42 -22.56
N GLU A 106 -9.45 -19.43 -22.21
CA GLU A 106 -8.92 -20.41 -23.18
C GLU A 106 -9.76 -21.70 -23.29
N ASP A 107 -10.83 -21.85 -22.50
CA ASP A 107 -11.69 -23.05 -22.53
C ASP A 107 -12.88 -22.95 -23.52
N ASP A 108 -13.19 -21.75 -24.06
CA ASP A 108 -14.37 -21.55 -24.93
C ASP A 108 -14.10 -21.76 -26.44
N ASP A 109 -12.84 -21.77 -26.89
CA ASP A 109 -12.52 -21.84 -28.34
C ASP A 109 -12.23 -23.26 -28.88
N SER A 110 -12.31 -24.30 -28.04
CA SER A 110 -11.90 -25.67 -28.44
C SER A 110 -13.05 -26.66 -28.66
N LYS A 111 -14.30 -26.20 -28.89
CA LYS A 111 -15.44 -27.10 -29.08
C LYS A 111 -16.26 -26.91 -30.36
N ILE A 112 -15.66 -26.63 -31.52
CA ILE A 112 -16.31 -26.96 -32.80
C ILE A 112 -15.27 -27.39 -33.85
N THR A 113 -14.80 -28.63 -33.79
CA THR A 113 -14.34 -29.32 -35.00
C THR A 113 -14.53 -30.83 -34.85
N LEU A 114 -15.03 -31.43 -35.94
CA LEU A 114 -15.11 -32.87 -36.25
C LEU A 114 -16.32 -33.63 -35.71
N THR A 115 -17.33 -33.78 -36.58
CA THR A 115 -17.65 -35.09 -37.16
C THR A 115 -18.17 -34.90 -38.58
N GLU A 116 -17.54 -35.63 -39.51
CA GLU A 116 -17.87 -35.78 -40.94
C GLU A 116 -19.31 -36.27 -41.20
#